data_AF-A0A931Y553-F1
#
_entry.id   AF-A0A931Y553-F1
#
_cell.length_a   1.000
_cell.length_b   1.000
_cell.length_c   1.000
_cell.angle_alpha   90.00
_cell.angle_beta   90.00
_cell.angle_gamma   90.00
#
_symmetry.space_group_name_H-M   'P 1'
#
loop_
_entity.id
_entity.type
_entity.pdbx_description
1 polymer ?
#
loop_
_entity_poly.entity_id
_entity_poly.type
_entity_poly.pdbx_seq_one_letter_code
_entity_poly.pdbx_strand_id
1 'polypeptide(L)'
;MNTFLQQFPPPGQHRLAFCGDLMEFTLRLSHARRGQACLRTNLGQASTARREIIREAAEHQKRLNEDWFDIPMTPVDGQLYRLTLPLLQTGHFEAKALFLPEGAREPEWPDGPNTVINVHPAEYCGANSLYNAFVRQFGR
;
A
#
# COMPACT_ATOMS: atom_id res chain seq x y z
N MET A 1 4.68 -25.58 -1.78
CA MET A 1 4.43 -25.52 -0.33
C MET A 1 4.82 -24.11 0.10
N ASN A 2 3.84 -23.19 0.13
CA ASN A 2 4.12 -21.75 0.08
C ASN A 2 4.64 -21.20 1.41
N THR A 3 5.61 -20.31 1.27
CA THR A 3 6.45 -19.72 2.29
C THR A 3 5.62 -18.92 3.30
N PHE A 4 5.72 -19.26 4.59
CA PHE A 4 5.05 -18.57 5.71
C PHE A 4 5.60 -17.13 5.90
N LEU A 5 5.25 -16.22 5.00
CA LEU A 5 5.47 -14.79 5.14
C LEU A 5 4.15 -14.13 5.55
N GLN A 6 4.18 -13.38 6.64
CA GLN A 6 3.02 -12.65 7.14
C GLN A 6 3.29 -11.16 7.11
N GLN A 7 2.50 -10.43 6.32
CA GLN A 7 2.56 -8.97 6.25
C GLN A 7 1.45 -8.35 7.11
N PHE A 8 1.73 -7.19 7.71
CA PHE A 8 0.72 -6.26 8.20
C PHE A 8 0.95 -4.86 7.61
N PRO A 9 -0.10 -4.11 7.19
CA PRO A 9 -1.48 -4.56 7.05
C PRO A 9 -1.59 -5.74 6.08
N PRO A 10 -2.51 -6.70 6.31
CA PRO A 10 -2.59 -7.92 5.53
C PRO A 10 -2.79 -7.67 4.02
N PRO A 11 -2.21 -8.54 3.18
CA PRO A 11 -2.48 -8.59 1.75
C PRO A 11 -4.00 -8.60 1.46
N GLY A 12 -4.45 -7.82 0.48
CA GLY A 12 -5.86 -7.68 0.10
C GLY A 12 -6.74 -6.83 1.02
N GLN A 13 -6.19 -6.26 2.09
CA GLN A 13 -6.93 -5.30 2.89
C GLN A 13 -7.00 -3.94 2.20
N HIS A 14 -8.17 -3.29 2.32
CA HIS A 14 -8.35 -1.88 1.98
C HIS A 14 -8.27 -1.03 3.25
N ARG A 15 -7.31 -0.10 3.29
CA ARG A 15 -7.13 0.86 4.38
C ARG A 15 -7.50 2.25 3.91
N LEU A 16 -8.34 2.92 4.68
CA LEU A 16 -8.59 4.36 4.56
C LEU A 16 -7.75 5.07 5.61
N ALA A 17 -7.07 6.14 5.19
CA ALA A 17 -6.25 6.99 6.05
C ALA A 17 -6.33 8.45 5.54
N PHE A 18 -5.71 9.37 6.27
CA PHE A 18 -5.69 10.79 5.94
C PHE A 18 -4.26 11.30 5.78
N CYS A 19 -4.09 12.36 5.01
CA CYS A 19 -2.80 13.06 4.93
C CYS A 19 -2.37 13.51 6.33
N GLY A 20 -1.11 13.20 6.69
CA GLY A 20 -0.53 13.44 8.00
C GLY A 20 -0.48 12.20 8.90
N ASP A 21 -1.21 11.13 8.57
CA ASP A 21 -1.13 9.86 9.31
C ASP A 21 0.24 9.18 9.14
N LEU A 22 0.57 8.32 10.09
CA LEU A 22 1.67 7.36 9.98
C LEU A 22 1.10 5.96 9.77
N MET A 23 1.66 5.22 8.81
CA MET A 23 1.31 3.82 8.57
C MET A 23 2.51 2.91 8.82
N GLU A 24 2.35 1.97 9.74
CA GLU A 24 3.33 0.91 9.99
C GLU A 24 3.06 -0.29 9.09
N PHE A 25 4.13 -0.78 8.46
CA PHE A 25 4.20 -2.04 7.74
C PHE A 25 5.14 -2.98 8.48
N THR A 26 4.75 -4.25 8.56
CA THR A 26 5.62 -5.30 9.07
C THR A 26 5.63 -6.51 8.15
N LEU A 27 6.75 -7.22 8.15
CA LEU A 27 6.91 -8.51 7.51
C LEU A 27 7.51 -9.49 8.51
N ARG A 28 6.80 -10.58 8.77
CA ARG A 28 7.21 -11.66 9.66
C ARG A 28 7.52 -12.91 8.85
N LEU A 29 8.71 -13.47 9.10
CA LEU A 29 9.14 -14.77 8.59
C LEU A 29 8.69 -15.87 9.57
N SER A 30 8.39 -17.08 9.09
CA SER A 30 8.15 -18.24 9.98
C SER A 30 9.35 -18.69 10.79
N HIS A 31 10.55 -18.41 10.29
CA HIS A 31 11.81 -18.77 10.89
C HIS A 31 12.87 -17.77 10.49
N ALA A 32 13.90 -17.63 11.34
CA ALA A 32 14.95 -16.67 11.11
C ALA A 32 15.78 -17.05 9.88
N ARG A 33 15.94 -16.09 8.97
CA ARG A 33 16.72 -16.25 7.73
C ARG A 33 17.51 -15.00 7.46
N ARG A 34 18.71 -15.17 6.89
CA ARG A 34 19.52 -14.05 6.40
C ARG A 34 18.94 -13.55 5.08
N GLY A 35 18.92 -12.23 4.91
CA GLY A 35 18.35 -11.58 3.75
C GLY A 35 17.96 -10.14 4.08
N GLN A 36 17.19 -9.54 3.18
CA GLN A 36 16.68 -8.18 3.32
C GLN A 36 15.16 -8.18 3.08
N ALA A 37 14.43 -7.33 3.82
CA ALA A 37 13.02 -7.10 3.57
C ALA A 37 12.81 -5.70 2.98
N CYS A 38 11.90 -5.60 2.02
CA CYS A 38 11.50 -4.34 1.42
C CYS A 38 9.97 -4.23 1.39
N LEU A 39 9.47 -3.00 1.37
CA LEU A 39 8.10 -2.70 0.98
C LEU A 39 8.11 -2.18 -0.46
N ARG A 40 7.49 -2.92 -1.38
CA ARG A 40 7.20 -2.45 -2.73
C ARG A 40 5.90 -1.66 -2.72
N THR A 41 5.94 -0.41 -3.11
CA THR A 41 4.77 0.48 -3.05
C THR A 41 4.87 1.62 -4.06
N ASN A 42 3.75 2.28 -4.35
CA ASN A 42 3.68 3.56 -5.06
C ASN A 42 3.30 4.75 -4.15
N LEU A 43 3.35 4.55 -2.84
CA LEU A 43 3.02 5.57 -1.86
C LEU A 43 3.87 6.84 -2.04
N GLY A 44 3.22 7.99 -2.19
CA GLY A 44 3.90 9.27 -2.43
C GLY A 44 4.24 9.55 -3.91
N GLN A 45 3.80 8.70 -4.84
CA GLN A 45 3.99 8.89 -6.29
C GLN A 45 2.69 9.22 -7.03
N ALA A 46 1.73 9.87 -6.37
CA ALA A 46 0.41 10.15 -6.95
C ALA A 46 0.49 10.99 -8.25
N SER A 47 1.46 11.90 -8.34
CA SER A 47 1.68 12.74 -9.54
C SER A 47 2.22 11.92 -10.72
N THR A 48 3.07 10.92 -10.46
CA THR A 48 3.58 9.99 -11.48
C THR A 48 2.47 9.09 -11.98
N ALA A 49 1.74 8.44 -11.08
CA ALA A 49 0.58 7.63 -11.45
C ALA A 49 -0.42 8.44 -12.29
N ARG A 50 -0.81 9.64 -11.83
CA ARG A 50 -1.73 10.53 -12.55
C ARG A 50 -1.23 10.90 -13.94
N ARG A 51 0.07 11.19 -14.10
CA ARG A 51 0.68 11.50 -15.40
C ARG A 51 0.57 10.31 -16.35
N GLU A 52 0.81 9.09 -15.87
CA GLU A 52 0.63 7.87 -16.67
C GLU A 52 -0.83 7.64 -17.05
N ILE A 53 -1.79 7.87 -16.15
CA ILE A 53 -3.24 7.79 -16.47
C ILE A 53 -3.60 8.72 -17.63
N ILE A 54 -3.11 9.97 -17.58
CA ILE A 54 -3.39 10.97 -18.62
C ILE A 54 -2.77 10.54 -19.95
N ARG A 55 -1.51 10.11 -19.96
CA ARG A 55 -0.83 9.63 -21.19
C ARG A 55 -1.52 8.42 -21.79
N GLU A 56 -1.98 7.49 -20.97
CA GLU A 56 -2.75 6.35 -21.45
C GLU A 56 -4.07 6.80 -22.07
N ALA A 57 -4.85 7.62 -21.37
CA ALA A 57 -6.17 8.04 -21.81
C ALA A 57 -6.14 9.00 -23.02
N ALA A 58 -5.15 9.89 -23.10
CA ALA A 58 -5.07 10.93 -24.14
C ALA A 58 -4.13 10.57 -25.29
N GLU A 59 -3.03 9.88 -24.99
CA GLU A 59 -1.94 9.60 -25.95
C GLU A 59 -1.86 8.12 -26.34
N HIS A 60 -2.74 7.26 -25.79
CA HIS A 60 -2.77 5.81 -26.03
C HIS A 60 -1.44 5.11 -25.71
N GLN A 61 -0.66 5.69 -24.78
CA GLN A 61 0.57 5.11 -24.29
C GLN A 61 0.29 4.09 -23.20
N LYS A 62 0.91 2.92 -23.27
CA LYS A 62 0.77 1.90 -22.23
C LYS A 62 1.39 2.38 -20.92
N ARG A 63 0.69 2.20 -19.79
CA ARG A 63 1.27 2.48 -18.47
C ARG A 63 2.45 1.55 -18.18
N LEU A 64 3.51 2.12 -17.65
CA LEU A 64 4.72 1.41 -17.27
C LEU A 64 4.79 1.16 -15.77
N ASN A 65 3.89 1.77 -14.98
CA ASN A 65 3.86 1.71 -13.52
C ASN A 65 5.16 2.28 -12.94
N GLU A 66 5.61 3.41 -13.49
CA GLU A 66 6.81 4.13 -13.06
C GLU A 66 6.72 4.66 -11.62
N ASP A 67 5.51 4.67 -11.04
CA ASP A 67 5.22 5.07 -9.68
C ASP A 67 5.65 4.04 -8.63
N TRP A 68 5.97 2.80 -9.00
CA TRP A 68 6.35 1.74 -8.06
C TRP A 68 7.85 1.73 -7.73
N PHE A 69 8.17 1.57 -6.46
CA PHE A 69 9.54 1.47 -5.95
C PHE A 69 9.62 0.63 -4.68
N ASP A 70 10.84 0.27 -4.27
CA ASP A 70 11.11 -0.53 -3.08
C ASP A 70 11.72 0.34 -1.97
N ILE A 71 11.21 0.19 -0.75
CA ILE A 71 11.72 0.85 0.45
C ILE A 71 12.26 -0.22 1.40
N PRO A 72 13.56 -0.19 1.77
CA PRO A 72 14.12 -1.13 2.73
C PRO A 72 13.41 -1.06 4.09
N MET A 73 13.10 -2.23 4.66
CA MET A 73 12.54 -2.36 6.01
C MET A 73 13.67 -2.59 7.02
N THR A 74 13.50 -2.09 8.24
CA THR A 74 14.47 -2.28 9.32
C THR A 74 14.21 -3.62 10.04
N PRO A 75 15.23 -4.48 10.24
CA PRO A 75 15.07 -5.67 11.06
C PRO A 75 14.86 -5.28 12.53
N VAL A 76 13.80 -5.82 13.14
CA VAL A 76 13.50 -5.65 14.57
C VAL A 76 14.11 -6.80 15.38
N ASP A 77 14.00 -8.02 14.85
CA ASP A 77 14.62 -9.22 15.39
C ASP A 77 14.96 -10.20 14.24
N GLY A 78 15.31 -11.45 14.55
CA GLY A 78 15.68 -12.44 13.53
C GLY A 78 14.56 -12.84 12.56
N GLN A 79 13.31 -12.46 12.81
CA GLN A 79 12.12 -12.86 12.05
C GLN A 79 11.19 -11.71 11.67
N LEU A 80 11.26 -10.57 12.36
CA LEU A 80 10.40 -9.41 12.14
C LEU A 80 11.14 -8.25 11.52
N TYR A 81 10.57 -7.69 10.46
CA TYR A 81 11.01 -6.45 9.83
C TYR A 81 9.88 -5.41 9.93
N ARG A 82 10.26 -4.14 10.09
CA ARG A 82 9.31 -3.03 10.26
C ARG A 82 9.71 -1.82 9.41
N LEU A 83 8.71 -1.11 8.91
CA LEU A 83 8.85 0.18 8.25
C LEU A 83 7.65 1.06 8.64
N THR A 84 7.88 2.33 8.93
CA THR A 84 6.80 3.29 9.21
C THR A 84 6.94 4.46 8.25
N LEU A 85 5.88 4.76 7.52
CA LEU A 85 5.86 5.79 6.49
C LEU A 85 4.82 6.87 6.81
N PRO A 86 5.15 8.16 6.62
CA PRO A 86 4.15 9.22 6.65
C PRO A 86 3.31 9.23 5.37
N LEU A 87 2.01 9.45 5.51
CA LEU A 87 1.07 9.57 4.40
C LEU A 87 0.97 11.05 4.02
N LEU A 88 1.73 11.47 3.00
CA LEU A 88 1.89 12.90 2.68
C LEU A 88 1.08 13.37 1.47
N GLN A 89 0.47 12.45 0.73
CA GLN A 89 -0.26 12.76 -0.50
C GLN A 89 -1.60 12.06 -0.51
N THR A 90 -2.62 12.76 -0.98
CA THR A 90 -3.94 12.17 -1.23
C THR A 90 -3.87 11.28 -2.46
N GLY A 91 -4.53 10.13 -2.43
CA GLY A 91 -4.56 9.24 -3.58
C GLY A 91 -4.95 7.81 -3.26
N HIS A 92 -4.83 6.98 -4.28
CA HIS A 92 -4.97 5.53 -4.20
C HIS A 92 -3.59 4.91 -4.38
N PHE A 93 -3.15 4.19 -3.37
CA PHE A 93 -1.84 3.55 -3.34
C PHE A 93 -1.98 2.07 -3.04
N GLU A 94 -0.95 1.34 -3.37
CA GLU A 94 -0.82 -0.08 -3.08
C GLU A 94 0.53 -0.38 -2.46
N ALA A 95 0.58 -1.41 -1.62
CA ALA A 95 1.80 -1.84 -0.97
C ALA A 95 1.85 -3.35 -0.81
N LYS A 96 3.04 -3.91 -1.02
CA LYS A 96 3.32 -5.32 -0.75
C LYS A 96 4.75 -5.51 -0.26
N ALA A 97 4.88 -6.16 0.89
CA ALA A 97 6.17 -6.51 1.46
C ALA A 97 6.77 -7.71 0.74
N LEU A 98 8.09 -7.77 0.70
CA LEU A 98 8.86 -8.87 0.13
C LEU A 98 10.08 -9.17 0.99
N PHE A 99 10.53 -10.41 0.95
CA PHE A 99 11.79 -10.84 1.54
C PHE A 99 12.71 -11.36 0.43
N LEU A 100 13.95 -10.89 0.41
CA LEU A 100 14.99 -11.38 -0.49
C LEU A 100 16.02 -12.15 0.34
N PRO A 101 16.00 -13.51 0.33
CA PRO A 101 17.00 -14.31 1.01
C PRO A 101 18.42 -14.01 0.52
N GLU A 102 19.41 -14.12 1.40
CA GLU A 102 20.81 -13.92 1.05
C GLU A 102 21.25 -14.89 -0.07
N GLY A 103 21.82 -14.35 -1.15
CA GLY A 103 22.26 -15.13 -2.32
C GLY A 103 21.14 -15.56 -3.27
N ALA A 104 19.87 -15.31 -2.94
CA ALA A 104 18.76 -15.55 -3.86
C ALA A 104 18.64 -14.41 -4.89
N ARG A 105 18.14 -14.74 -6.09
CA ARG A 105 17.83 -13.76 -7.14
C ARG A 105 16.37 -13.33 -7.14
N GLU A 106 15.49 -14.19 -6.63
CA GLU A 106 14.05 -13.98 -6.65
C GLU A 106 13.54 -13.62 -5.26
N PRO A 107 12.70 -12.58 -5.15
CA PRO A 107 12.06 -12.24 -3.89
C PRO A 107 10.92 -13.20 -3.57
N GLU A 108 10.76 -13.48 -2.28
CA GLU A 108 9.62 -14.19 -1.74
C GLU A 108 8.53 -13.21 -1.30
N TRP A 109 7.27 -13.56 -1.56
CA TRP A 109 6.12 -12.69 -1.30
C TRP A 109 5.15 -13.35 -0.32
N PRO A 110 4.48 -12.57 0.55
CA PRO A 110 3.27 -13.02 1.22
C PRO A 110 2.17 -13.40 0.23
N ASP A 111 1.39 -14.42 0.58
CA ASP A 111 0.22 -14.84 -0.20
C ASP A 111 -0.87 -13.75 -0.22
N GLY A 112 -1.59 -13.66 -1.34
CA GLY A 112 -2.70 -12.71 -1.54
C GLY A 112 -2.34 -11.49 -2.42
N PRO A 113 -3.30 -10.61 -2.69
CA PRO A 113 -3.09 -9.41 -3.51
C PRO A 113 -2.43 -8.27 -2.71
N ASN A 114 -2.17 -7.13 -3.35
CA ASN A 114 -1.59 -5.97 -2.68
C ASN A 114 -2.53 -5.43 -1.58
N THR A 115 -1.97 -4.83 -0.55
CA THR A 115 -2.75 -4.01 0.39
C THR A 115 -3.05 -2.68 -0.30
N VAL A 116 -4.32 -2.29 -0.30
CA VAL A 116 -4.78 -1.00 -0.84
C VAL A 116 -4.79 0.04 0.27
N ILE A 117 -4.32 1.24 -0.05
CA ILE A 117 -4.25 2.38 0.86
C ILE A 117 -4.85 3.60 0.16
N ASN A 118 -6.02 4.02 0.60
CA ASN A 118 -6.65 5.26 0.18
C ASN A 118 -6.32 6.35 1.19
N VAL A 119 -5.70 7.43 0.73
CA VAL A 119 -5.36 8.59 1.55
C VAL A 119 -6.24 9.76 1.16
N HIS A 120 -7.04 10.24 2.10
CA HIS A 120 -7.92 11.39 1.94
C HIS A 120 -7.24 12.69 2.42
N PRO A 121 -7.70 13.87 1.94
CA PRO A 121 -7.27 15.16 2.48
C PRO A 121 -7.44 15.22 4.01
N ALA A 122 -6.51 15.87 4.69
CA ALA A 122 -6.52 15.97 6.15
C ALA A 122 -7.79 16.67 6.67
N GLU A 123 -8.35 17.59 5.89
CA GLU A 123 -9.56 18.34 6.22
C GLU A 123 -10.80 17.46 6.37
N TYR A 124 -10.78 16.25 5.82
CA TYR A 124 -11.91 15.30 5.87
C TYR A 124 -11.83 14.33 7.05
N CYS A 125 -10.81 14.43 7.90
CA CYS A 125 -10.62 13.49 9.01
C CYS A 125 -11.65 13.67 10.14
N GLY A 126 -12.30 14.83 10.24
CA GLY A 126 -13.21 15.17 11.33
C GLY A 126 -14.17 16.30 10.98
N ALA A 127 -15.07 16.62 11.92
CA ALA A 127 -16.11 17.65 11.75
C ALA A 127 -17.02 17.48 10.52
N ASN A 128 -17.12 16.25 9.99
CA ASN A 128 -17.98 15.93 8.87
C ASN A 128 -19.46 15.99 9.28
N SER A 129 -20.30 16.56 8.42
CA SER A 129 -21.75 16.52 8.57
C SER A 129 -22.32 15.36 7.75
N LEU A 130 -22.93 14.38 8.42
CA LEU A 130 -23.69 13.33 7.75
C LEU A 130 -25.16 13.75 7.69
N TYR A 131 -25.69 13.96 6.49
CA TYR A 131 -27.11 14.18 6.30
C TYR A 131 -27.73 12.99 5.58
N ASN A 132 -28.95 12.62 5.97
CA ASN A 132 -29.76 11.63 5.28
C ASN A 132 -31.04 12.31 4.80
N ALA A 133 -31.40 12.11 3.53
CA ALA A 133 -32.67 12.55 2.99
C ALA A 133 -33.57 11.34 2.79
N PHE A 134 -34.70 11.30 3.49
CA PHE A 134 -35.78 10.37 3.19
C PHE A 134 -36.40 10.77 1.85
N VAL A 135 -36.00 10.12 0.76
CA VAL A 135 -36.70 10.22 -0.51
C VAL A 135 -38.10 9.64 -0.31
N ARG A 136 -39.13 10.50 -0.21
CA ARG A 136 -40.52 10.05 -0.30
C ARG A 136 -40.70 9.38 -1.66
N GLN A 137 -40.85 8.06 -1.67
CA GLN A 137 -41.46 7.39 -2.81
C GLN A 137 -42.91 7.86 -2.87
N PHE A 138 -43.26 8.66 -3.89
CA PHE A 138 -44.66 8.90 -4.20
C PHE A 138 -45.26 7.56 -4.65
N GLY A 139 -46.00 6.91 -3.76
CA GLY A 139 -46.76 5.70 -4.09
C GLY A 139 -47.85 6.03 -5.10
N ARG A 140 -47.98 5.19 -6.14
CA ARG A 140 -49.22 5.00 -6.87
C ARG A 140 -49.85 3.70 -6.39
#